data_AF-A0A353Z7Z1-F1
#
_entry.id   AF-A0A353Z7Z1-F1
#
_cell.length_a   1.000
_cell.length_b   1.000
_cell.length_c   1.000
_cell.angle_alpha   90.00
_cell.angle_beta   90.00
_cell.angle_gamma   90.00
#
_symmetry.space_group_name_H-M   'P 1'
#
loop_
_entity.id
_entity.type
_entity.pdbx_description
1 polymer ?
#
loop_
_entity_poly.entity_id
_entity_poly.type
_entity_poly.pdbx_seq_one_letter_code
_entity_poly.pdbx_strand_id
1 'polypeptide(L)'
;MTADWCHIAGNRPQRAGVWVGCAAVAIVLGGIGTPGPGILGPGFPGAETTGWGLRTVAAGPLVGAPPENQGTPAAPRADDDRAGEADDDEDAALLSELQQLEDEWRTEQDFDETQMFPPGQGSAANLEGNDKKEYANLVSQLFRDGTGPVPAGAKADEVEDRCREMLRQAERLGADDPRLPWLASLVLSRMDRHEGALTLLARAAELSPQQQSTVLLQQASLQLEQGDSAAALKTCQTVVNQWPTEDTLWPGPVARETQASWLGQIGGFVAGGEDVPASRLEELRRIIARRWAGSLVASYEREFERVRKSRQESRRKQASTWEQQQAEARQEIEDLRRAIERSRDSEKQLRLKLDNLKSPQEEQLDSLMESLKQKSQKLTAIQSRARRLAGRLQQTAQKKTTAGKGNSGGKGNSRGKGGSRGKGNSARKRAANQKDSQREQVQQELKKTLDELRDVQKEVADGRTRRKELEASHAKAILPVKQEWNRVRLSRQSQEKDLELAQEVLTRPAGSPPVPDRFRQWRTVLELDLLQDLQSHWQE
;
A
#
# COMPACT_ATOMS: atom_id res chain seq x y z
N MET A 1 22.92 41.14 38.50
CA MET A 1 22.87 40.65 39.89
C MET A 1 22.39 39.21 39.83
N THR A 2 23.32 38.28 40.08
CA THR A 2 23.18 36.83 39.89
C THR A 2 23.07 36.13 41.24
N ALA A 3 22.07 35.27 41.39
CA ALA A 3 21.99 34.21 42.41
C ALA A 3 20.99 33.14 41.89
N ASP A 4 21.49 31.99 41.46
CA ASP A 4 21.59 30.74 42.22
C ASP A 4 20.23 30.11 42.58
N TRP A 5 19.84 29.09 41.81
CA TRP A 5 18.84 28.09 42.20
C TRP A 5 19.53 26.73 42.28
N CYS A 6 19.73 26.25 43.51
CA CYS A 6 20.20 24.91 43.82
C CYS A 6 19.21 24.23 44.78
N HIS A 7 18.96 22.96 44.50
CA HIS A 7 18.52 21.89 45.39
C HIS A 7 17.19 22.01 46.16
N ILE A 8 16.20 21.20 45.74
CA ILE A 8 15.32 20.50 46.69
C ILE A 8 15.36 19.01 46.37
N ALA A 9 15.96 18.25 47.29
CA ALA A 9 15.81 16.81 47.41
C ALA A 9 14.74 16.52 48.48
N GLY A 10 13.84 15.57 48.21
CA GLY A 10 12.80 15.16 49.16
C GLY A 10 12.12 13.84 48.79
N ASN A 11 12.60 12.76 49.42
CA ASN A 11 11.94 11.50 49.77
C ASN A 11 10.80 10.93 48.90
N ARG A 12 11.09 9.83 48.19
CA ARG A 12 10.10 8.85 47.72
C ARG A 12 10.02 7.65 48.67
N PRO A 13 8.82 7.16 49.07
CA PRO A 13 8.67 5.85 49.68
C PRO A 13 8.64 4.75 48.61
N GLN A 14 9.31 3.65 48.94
CA GLN A 14 9.36 2.41 48.16
C GLN A 14 7.95 1.83 47.97
N ARG A 15 7.58 1.53 46.71
CA ARG A 15 6.54 0.56 46.39
C ARG A 15 7.12 -0.47 45.42
N ALA A 16 7.10 -1.73 45.88
CA ALA A 16 7.47 -2.90 45.14
C ALA A 16 6.54 -3.07 43.94
N GLY A 17 7.13 -3.11 42.74
CA GLY A 17 6.46 -3.44 41.48
C GLY A 17 7.13 -4.67 40.89
N VAL A 18 6.32 -5.71 40.72
CA VAL A 18 6.64 -7.03 40.16
C VAL A 18 7.22 -6.88 38.74
N TRP A 19 8.36 -7.51 38.51
CA TRP A 19 8.97 -7.70 37.19
C TRP A 19 8.20 -8.75 36.40
N VAL A 20 7.70 -8.39 35.22
CA VAL A 20 7.35 -9.35 34.16
C VAL A 20 8.18 -8.97 32.94
N GLY A 21 9.11 -9.85 32.59
CA GLY A 21 10.16 -9.60 31.60
C GLY A 21 9.66 -9.64 30.15
N CYS A 22 10.11 -8.66 29.37
CA CYS A 22 10.12 -8.75 27.91
C CYS A 22 11.32 -9.59 27.47
N ALA A 23 11.06 -10.73 26.83
CA ALA A 23 12.07 -11.54 26.17
C ALA A 23 12.49 -10.86 24.86
N ALA A 24 13.76 -10.44 24.79
CA ALA A 24 14.42 -10.02 23.57
C ALA A 24 14.93 -11.27 22.82
N VAL A 25 14.46 -11.47 21.59
CA VAL A 25 15.03 -12.47 20.67
C VAL A 25 16.15 -11.79 19.89
N ALA A 26 17.38 -12.13 20.24
CA ALA A 26 18.58 -11.79 19.47
C ALA A 26 18.79 -12.85 18.37
N ILE A 27 18.79 -12.44 17.10
CA ILE A 27 19.23 -13.30 16.00
C ILE A 27 20.73 -13.09 15.80
N VAL A 28 21.46 -14.17 16.06
CA VAL A 28 22.91 -14.31 15.88
C VAL A 28 23.21 -14.51 14.39
N LEU A 29 23.96 -13.58 13.79
CA LEU A 29 24.59 -13.76 12.48
C LEU A 29 25.89 -14.58 12.67
N GLY A 30 25.81 -15.87 12.39
CA GLY A 30 26.97 -16.76 12.33
C GLY A 30 27.60 -16.77 10.95
N GLY A 31 28.81 -16.21 10.85
CA GLY A 31 29.69 -16.41 9.70
C GLY A 31 30.38 -17.78 9.76
N ILE A 32 30.50 -18.43 8.61
CA ILE A 32 31.41 -19.57 8.41
C ILE A 32 32.17 -19.32 7.10
N GLY A 33 33.48 -19.37 7.23
CA GLY A 33 34.46 -19.05 6.20
C GLY A 33 34.64 -20.12 5.11
N THR A 34 35.38 -19.66 4.12
CA THR A 34 35.90 -20.36 2.93
C THR A 34 36.87 -21.51 3.27
N PRO A 35 37.20 -22.37 2.29
CA PRO A 35 38.40 -22.09 1.48
C PRO A 35 38.24 -22.39 -0.03
N GLY A 36 39.02 -21.67 -0.84
CA GLY A 36 39.26 -21.97 -2.28
C GLY A 36 40.14 -23.22 -2.49
N PRO A 37 40.82 -23.44 -3.66
CA PRO A 37 41.24 -22.43 -4.65
C PRO A 37 41.14 -22.83 -6.15
N GLY A 38 41.24 -21.80 -7.02
CA GLY A 38 42.10 -21.77 -8.22
C GLY A 38 41.71 -22.53 -9.50
N ILE A 39 41.70 -21.84 -10.65
CA ILE A 39 42.55 -22.11 -11.83
C ILE A 39 42.32 -21.02 -12.90
N LEU A 40 43.42 -20.66 -13.58
CA LEU A 40 43.67 -19.56 -14.51
C LEU A 40 43.26 -19.86 -15.97
N GLY A 41 42.59 -18.88 -16.62
CA GLY A 41 42.75 -18.36 -18.00
C GLY A 41 42.52 -19.27 -19.23
N PRO A 42 42.65 -18.75 -20.49
CA PRO A 42 42.57 -17.36 -20.99
C PRO A 42 41.53 -17.19 -22.13
N GLY A 43 41.30 -15.94 -22.57
CA GLY A 43 40.30 -15.56 -23.59
C GLY A 43 40.72 -15.64 -25.06
N PHE A 44 39.80 -15.24 -25.96
CA PHE A 44 39.95 -14.76 -27.36
C PHE A 44 38.53 -14.36 -27.89
N PRO A 45 38.34 -13.66 -29.03
CA PRO A 45 37.56 -12.41 -29.10
C PRO A 45 36.48 -12.40 -30.22
N GLY A 46 35.72 -11.31 -30.28
CA GLY A 46 35.23 -10.71 -31.53
C GLY A 46 33.90 -11.21 -32.12
N ALA A 47 32.95 -10.28 -32.27
CA ALA A 47 32.01 -10.12 -33.39
C ALA A 47 31.08 -8.93 -33.05
N GLU A 48 31.30 -7.73 -33.60
CA GLU A 48 30.70 -7.25 -34.86
C GLU A 48 29.17 -7.19 -34.85
N THR A 49 28.68 -5.97 -34.58
CA THR A 49 27.67 -5.22 -35.34
C THR A 49 26.80 -5.99 -36.33
N THR A 50 25.49 -6.03 -36.08
CA THR A 50 24.47 -5.78 -37.13
C THR A 50 23.29 -5.03 -36.53
N GLY A 51 23.21 -3.74 -36.84
CA GLY A 51 22.02 -2.93 -36.61
C GLY A 51 20.93 -3.35 -37.59
N TRP A 52 19.72 -3.58 -37.06
CA TRP A 52 18.51 -3.73 -37.85
C TRP A 52 17.58 -2.57 -37.49
N GLY A 53 17.58 -1.56 -38.36
CA GLY A 53 16.59 -0.50 -38.32
C GLY A 53 15.23 -1.04 -38.73
N LEU A 54 14.22 -0.81 -37.90
CA LEU A 54 12.83 -1.05 -38.24
C LEU A 54 12.07 0.28 -38.31
N ARG A 55 11.48 0.48 -39.49
CA ARG A 55 10.69 1.62 -39.93
C ARG A 55 9.44 1.79 -39.05
N THR A 56 9.27 2.96 -38.48
CA THR A 56 7.98 3.48 -38.02
C THR A 56 7.11 3.79 -39.24
N VAL A 57 6.05 3.00 -39.46
CA VAL A 57 4.96 3.34 -40.38
C VAL A 57 3.86 4.00 -39.55
N ALA A 58 3.59 5.26 -39.86
CA ALA A 58 2.47 6.04 -39.32
C ALA A 58 1.15 5.50 -39.87
N ALA A 59 0.19 5.24 -38.99
CA ALA A 59 -1.21 5.00 -39.35
C ALA A 59 -2.04 6.21 -38.89
N GLY A 60 -2.53 6.99 -39.86
CA GLY A 60 -3.53 8.02 -39.67
C GLY A 60 -4.97 7.45 -39.60
N PRO A 61 -5.95 8.29 -39.24
CA PRO A 61 -7.26 7.85 -38.76
C PRO A 61 -8.24 7.57 -39.91
N LEU A 62 -9.02 6.51 -39.81
CA LEU A 62 -10.15 6.25 -40.70
C LEU A 62 -11.46 6.59 -40.01
N VAL A 63 -12.04 7.66 -40.53
CA VAL A 63 -13.43 8.12 -40.40
C VAL A 63 -14.36 7.10 -41.06
N GLY A 64 -15.46 6.77 -40.39
CA GLY A 64 -16.55 5.97 -40.96
C GLY A 64 -17.82 6.09 -40.13
N ALA A 65 -18.68 7.03 -40.51
CA ALA A 65 -20.04 7.23 -40.00
C ALA A 65 -21.05 6.30 -40.73
N PRO A 66 -22.33 6.21 -40.33
CA PRO A 66 -23.05 4.94 -40.12
C PRO A 66 -24.14 4.66 -41.18
N PRO A 67 -24.89 3.55 -41.06
CA PRO A 67 -26.25 3.48 -41.57
C PRO A 67 -27.30 3.41 -40.46
N GLU A 68 -28.43 4.03 -40.80
CA GLU A 68 -29.64 4.22 -40.03
C GLU A 68 -30.47 2.94 -39.82
N ASN A 69 -31.39 3.07 -38.85
CA ASN A 69 -32.80 2.64 -38.91
C ASN A 69 -33.18 1.18 -38.57
N GLN A 70 -33.79 0.99 -37.40
CA GLN A 70 -35.25 0.79 -37.20
C GLN A 70 -35.56 0.13 -35.84
N GLY A 71 -36.56 0.66 -35.12
CA GLY A 71 -37.39 -0.15 -34.21
C GLY A 71 -37.41 0.25 -32.73
N THR A 72 -38.02 1.40 -32.41
CA THR A 72 -38.50 1.72 -31.05
C THR A 72 -39.98 1.33 -30.92
N PRO A 73 -40.41 0.60 -29.88
CA PRO A 73 -41.81 0.58 -29.47
C PRO A 73 -42.03 1.41 -28.20
N ALA A 74 -42.98 2.33 -28.33
CA ALA A 74 -43.99 2.76 -27.36
C ALA A 74 -43.57 3.10 -25.92
N ALA A 75 -43.55 4.41 -25.64
CA ALA A 75 -43.75 4.98 -24.32
C ALA A 75 -45.23 4.89 -23.89
N PRO A 76 -45.53 4.63 -22.60
CA PRO A 76 -46.80 5.02 -22.01
C PRO A 76 -46.70 6.41 -21.37
N ARG A 77 -47.61 7.27 -21.85
CA ARG A 77 -48.33 8.36 -21.20
C ARG A 77 -47.78 8.96 -19.89
N ALA A 78 -47.55 10.27 -19.99
CA ALA A 78 -47.59 11.25 -18.93
C ALA A 78 -48.97 11.29 -18.25
N ASP A 79 -48.96 11.32 -16.93
CA ASP A 79 -49.93 11.96 -16.03
C ASP A 79 -49.33 11.83 -14.61
N ASP A 80 -48.72 12.91 -14.08
CA ASP A 80 -48.63 13.28 -12.65
C ASP A 80 -47.58 14.40 -12.43
N ASP A 81 -47.83 15.58 -13.00
CA ASP A 81 -47.14 16.83 -12.63
C ASP A 81 -48.11 17.69 -11.81
N ARG A 82 -48.26 17.40 -10.50
CA ARG A 82 -48.85 18.36 -9.53
C ARG A 82 -48.64 18.00 -8.06
N ALA A 83 -47.39 17.96 -7.60
CA ALA A 83 -47.07 18.08 -6.17
C ALA A 83 -45.57 18.41 -6.01
N GLY A 84 -45.22 19.67 -5.79
CA GLY A 84 -43.82 20.02 -5.53
C GLY A 84 -43.47 21.51 -5.57
N GLU A 85 -44.37 22.40 -5.17
CA GLU A 85 -44.08 23.86 -5.07
C GLU A 85 -44.50 24.43 -3.70
N ALA A 86 -44.64 23.60 -2.66
CA ALA A 86 -45.09 24.04 -1.33
C ALA A 86 -44.01 23.99 -0.23
N ASP A 87 -42.81 23.44 -0.52
CA ASP A 87 -41.79 23.22 0.52
C ASP A 87 -40.68 24.31 0.53
N ASP A 88 -40.56 25.11 -0.53
CA ASP A 88 -39.51 26.15 -0.62
C ASP A 88 -39.74 27.33 0.35
N ASP A 89 -41.00 27.59 0.73
CA ASP A 89 -41.35 28.66 1.67
C ASP A 89 -41.07 28.27 3.14
N GLU A 90 -41.14 26.98 3.49
CA GLU A 90 -40.79 26.50 4.83
C GLU A 90 -39.27 26.51 5.05
N ASP A 91 -38.49 26.13 4.04
CA ASP A 91 -37.03 26.18 4.09
C ASP A 91 -36.51 27.63 4.18
N ALA A 92 -37.16 28.59 3.50
CA ALA A 92 -36.83 30.00 3.60
C ALA A 92 -37.13 30.58 5.01
N ALA A 93 -38.23 30.14 5.64
CA ALA A 93 -38.58 30.53 7.00
C ALA A 93 -37.58 29.98 8.03
N LEU A 94 -37.19 28.70 7.89
CA LEU A 94 -36.18 28.07 8.75
C LEU A 94 -34.80 28.71 8.61
N LEU A 95 -34.38 29.08 7.39
CA LEU A 95 -33.14 29.79 7.15
C LEU A 95 -33.17 31.21 7.76
N SER A 96 -34.31 31.90 7.68
CA SER A 96 -34.48 33.21 8.32
C SER A 96 -34.43 33.11 9.85
N GLU A 97 -35.03 32.09 10.46
CA GLU A 97 -34.98 31.87 11.91
C GLU A 97 -33.57 31.49 12.38
N LEU A 98 -32.84 30.66 11.61
CA LEU A 98 -31.44 30.36 11.87
C LEU A 98 -30.52 31.58 11.78
N GLN A 99 -30.74 32.44 10.78
CA GLN A 99 -29.98 33.68 10.62
C GLN A 99 -30.23 34.64 11.80
N GLN A 100 -31.49 34.72 12.27
CA GLN A 100 -31.86 35.56 13.41
C GLN A 100 -31.24 35.04 14.72
N LEU A 101 -31.24 33.72 14.93
CA LEU A 101 -30.55 33.09 16.05
C LEU A 101 -29.03 33.27 15.97
N GLU A 102 -28.43 33.26 14.77
CA GLU A 102 -27.00 33.52 14.59
C GLU A 102 -26.66 34.99 14.90
N ASP A 103 -27.51 35.94 14.50
CA ASP A 103 -27.32 37.38 14.77
C ASP A 103 -27.56 37.73 16.26
N GLU A 104 -28.54 37.10 16.92
CA GLU A 104 -28.73 37.18 18.38
C GLU A 104 -27.52 36.57 19.12
N TRP A 105 -26.99 35.44 18.64
CA TRP A 105 -25.80 34.83 19.21
C TRP A 105 -24.54 35.69 19.02
N ARG A 106 -24.39 36.35 17.87
CA ARG A 106 -23.28 37.29 17.62
C ARG A 106 -23.36 38.54 18.49
N THR A 107 -24.56 39.05 18.76
CA THR A 107 -24.74 40.22 19.64
C THR A 107 -24.59 39.87 21.12
N GLU A 108 -24.89 38.63 21.54
CA GLU A 108 -24.52 38.11 22.86
C GLU A 108 -23.00 37.84 23.00
N GLN A 109 -22.29 37.60 21.90
CA GLN A 109 -20.83 37.42 21.89
C GLN A 109 -20.01 38.71 22.01
N ASP A 110 -20.62 39.89 21.93
CA ASP A 110 -19.96 41.16 22.30
C ASP A 110 -19.78 41.30 23.84
N PHE A 111 -19.93 40.20 24.57
CA PHE A 111 -19.42 40.08 25.93
C PHE A 111 -17.91 40.33 25.91
N ASP A 112 -17.50 41.48 26.44
CA ASP A 112 -16.11 41.82 26.62
C ASP A 112 -15.48 40.86 27.64
N GLU A 113 -14.93 39.74 27.14
CA GLU A 113 -14.32 38.68 27.94
C GLU A 113 -13.11 39.18 28.77
N THR A 114 -12.58 40.37 28.46
CA THR A 114 -11.59 41.02 29.33
C THR A 114 -12.18 41.43 30.69
N GLN A 115 -13.51 41.57 30.80
CA GLN A 115 -14.21 41.77 32.07
C GLN A 115 -14.25 40.51 32.95
N MET A 116 -13.97 39.32 32.40
CA MET A 116 -13.76 38.12 33.22
C MET A 116 -12.44 38.14 33.97
N PHE A 117 -11.48 38.99 33.62
CA PHE A 117 -10.27 39.17 34.42
C PHE A 117 -10.00 40.66 34.63
N PRO A 118 -10.79 41.31 35.52
CA PRO A 118 -10.54 42.71 35.84
C PRO A 118 -9.09 42.86 36.30
N PRO A 119 -8.43 43.98 35.96
CA PRO A 119 -7.06 44.22 36.40
C PRO A 119 -6.95 44.04 37.90
N GLY A 120 -6.11 43.08 38.31
CA GLY A 120 -5.86 42.83 39.73
C GLY A 120 -5.43 44.12 40.43
N GLN A 121 -5.90 44.32 41.66
CA GLN A 121 -5.70 45.56 42.43
C GLN A 121 -4.22 45.93 42.65
N GLY A 122 -3.25 45.05 42.35
CA GLY A 122 -1.82 45.27 42.62
C GLY A 122 -0.94 45.69 41.43
N SER A 123 -1.14 45.13 40.23
CA SER A 123 -0.20 45.33 39.10
C SER A 123 -0.70 46.37 38.10
N ALA A 124 -1.89 46.17 37.54
CA ALA A 124 -2.45 47.07 36.54
C ALA A 124 -3.12 48.33 37.14
N ALA A 125 -3.45 48.32 38.44
CA ALA A 125 -4.00 49.49 39.12
C ALA A 125 -3.02 50.69 39.11
N ASN A 126 -1.72 50.40 39.18
CA ASN A 126 -0.63 51.38 39.23
C ASN A 126 -0.13 51.86 37.87
N LEU A 127 -0.61 51.27 36.76
CA LEU A 127 -0.25 51.72 35.42
C LEU A 127 -0.96 53.04 35.09
N GLU A 128 -0.25 54.00 34.51
CA GLU A 128 -0.82 55.30 34.13
C GLU A 128 -1.28 55.29 32.66
N GLY A 129 -2.44 55.92 32.39
CA GLY A 129 -2.91 56.29 31.03
C GLY A 129 -2.66 55.26 29.92
N ASN A 130 -1.64 55.53 29.09
CA ASN A 130 -1.31 54.74 27.90
C ASN A 130 -0.92 53.30 28.24
N ASP A 131 -0.22 53.06 29.35
CA ASP A 131 0.24 51.72 29.73
C ASP A 131 -0.95 50.80 30.05
N LYS A 132 -2.04 51.34 30.63
CA LYS A 132 -3.29 50.58 30.85
C LYS A 132 -3.93 50.15 29.53
N LYS A 133 -3.91 51.01 28.52
CA LYS A 133 -4.49 50.72 27.20
C LYS A 133 -3.63 49.71 26.43
N GLU A 134 -2.31 49.86 26.47
CA GLU A 134 -1.38 48.88 25.89
C GLU A 134 -1.51 47.52 26.57
N TYR A 135 -1.61 47.51 27.90
CA TYR A 135 -1.86 46.30 28.67
C TYR A 135 -3.18 45.63 28.27
N ALA A 136 -4.29 46.38 28.20
CA ALA A 136 -5.58 45.84 27.79
C ALA A 136 -5.53 45.26 26.37
N ASN A 137 -4.93 45.99 25.42
CA ASN A 137 -4.77 45.53 24.05
C ASN A 137 -3.93 44.24 23.97
N LEU A 138 -2.85 44.15 24.75
CA LEU A 138 -2.01 42.96 24.81
C LEU A 138 -2.79 41.75 25.32
N VAL A 139 -3.58 41.91 26.39
CA VAL A 139 -4.42 40.84 26.92
C VAL A 139 -5.49 40.41 25.92
N SER A 140 -6.19 41.36 25.29
CA SER A 140 -7.17 41.04 24.24
C SER A 140 -6.55 40.33 23.05
N GLN A 141 -5.35 40.74 22.64
CA GLN A 141 -4.62 40.09 21.55
C GLN A 141 -4.20 38.67 21.93
N LEU A 142 -3.60 38.48 23.10
CA LEU A 142 -3.21 37.15 23.59
C LEU A 142 -4.41 36.22 23.74
N PHE A 143 -5.54 36.74 24.21
CA PHE A 143 -6.76 35.97 24.29
C PHE A 143 -7.23 35.55 22.88
N ARG A 144 -7.40 36.51 21.96
CA ARG A 144 -7.84 36.24 20.58
C ARG A 144 -6.92 35.26 19.85
N ASP A 145 -5.62 35.44 20.00
CA ASP A 145 -4.61 34.57 19.40
C ASP A 145 -4.53 33.19 20.08
N GLY A 146 -4.95 33.11 21.36
CA GLY A 146 -4.96 31.90 22.19
C GLY A 146 -6.27 31.11 22.17
N THR A 147 -7.36 31.69 21.68
CA THR A 147 -8.66 31.03 21.56
C THR A 147 -9.16 30.95 20.11
N GLY A 148 -8.69 31.81 19.20
CA GLY A 148 -9.07 31.80 17.78
C GLY A 148 -8.55 30.60 16.99
N PRO A 149 -9.28 30.07 15.99
CA PRO A 149 -8.89 28.85 15.29
C PRO A 149 -7.50 28.96 14.64
N VAL A 150 -6.75 27.85 14.64
CA VAL A 150 -5.49 27.77 13.90
C VAL A 150 -5.82 27.90 12.40
N PRO A 151 -5.16 28.80 11.65
CA PRO A 151 -5.42 28.96 10.22
C PRO A 151 -5.26 27.63 9.48
N ALA A 152 -6.24 27.28 8.65
CA ALA A 152 -6.17 26.06 7.85
C ALA A 152 -4.91 26.07 6.97
N GLY A 153 -4.04 25.07 7.14
CA GLY A 153 -2.78 24.95 6.40
C GLY A 153 -1.54 25.56 7.06
N ALA A 154 -1.66 26.14 8.27
CA ALA A 154 -0.50 26.56 9.05
C ALA A 154 0.40 25.35 9.36
N LYS A 155 1.71 25.50 9.18
CA LYS A 155 2.66 24.45 9.54
C LYS A 155 2.78 24.35 11.06
N ALA A 156 3.08 23.15 11.58
CA ALA A 156 3.25 22.94 13.01
C ALA A 156 4.29 23.90 13.62
N ASP A 157 5.40 24.14 12.93
CA ASP A 157 6.45 25.06 13.37
C ASP A 157 5.98 26.51 13.48
N GLU A 158 5.12 26.97 12.55
CA GLU A 158 4.56 28.33 12.56
C GLU A 158 3.59 28.52 13.74
N VAL A 159 2.79 27.50 14.05
CA VAL A 159 1.92 27.49 15.22
C VAL A 159 2.75 27.51 16.51
N GLU A 160 3.82 26.70 16.56
CA GLU A 160 4.70 26.65 17.73
C GLU A 160 5.42 27.99 17.96
N ASP A 161 5.94 28.62 16.91
CA ASP A 161 6.63 29.91 17.02
C ASP A 161 5.67 31.04 17.42
N ARG A 162 4.43 31.03 16.91
CA ARG A 162 3.39 31.96 17.37
C ARG A 162 3.07 31.75 18.85
N CYS A 163 2.93 30.50 19.29
CA CYS A 163 2.71 30.17 20.70
C CYS A 163 3.88 30.64 21.58
N ARG A 164 5.14 30.44 21.14
CA ARG A 164 6.31 30.95 21.87
C ARG A 164 6.30 32.47 21.98
N GLU A 165 5.92 33.18 20.93
CA GLU A 165 5.81 34.64 20.99
C GLU A 165 4.72 35.11 21.94
N MET A 166 3.58 34.43 21.96
CA MET A 166 2.52 34.70 22.94
C MET A 166 2.98 34.49 24.38
N LEU A 167 3.78 33.44 24.65
CA LEU A 167 4.36 33.22 25.98
C LEU A 167 5.30 34.36 26.38
N ARG A 168 6.18 34.81 25.47
CA ARG A 168 7.06 35.97 25.73
C ARG A 168 6.28 37.25 25.99
N GLN A 169 5.15 37.44 25.30
CA GLN A 169 4.26 38.56 25.52
C GLN A 169 3.54 38.47 26.86
N ALA A 170 3.08 37.27 27.25
CA ALA A 170 2.46 37.03 28.55
C ALA A 170 3.44 37.30 29.70
N GLU A 171 4.71 36.91 29.57
CA GLU A 171 5.76 37.19 30.57
C GLU A 171 5.90 38.68 30.92
N ARG A 172 5.50 39.59 30.02
CA ARG A 172 5.49 41.04 30.26
C ARG A 172 4.43 41.50 31.27
N LEU A 173 3.41 40.68 31.55
CA LEU A 173 2.35 40.99 32.51
C LEU A 173 2.84 40.93 33.98
N GLY A 174 4.03 40.37 34.21
CA GLY A 174 4.64 40.20 35.53
C GLY A 174 4.24 38.88 36.21
N ALA A 175 5.15 38.32 37.01
CA ALA A 175 5.00 37.00 37.63
C ALA A 175 3.82 36.89 38.62
N ASP A 176 3.38 38.02 39.17
CA ASP A 176 2.30 38.08 40.16
C ASP A 176 0.93 38.38 39.54
N ASP A 177 0.84 38.65 38.22
CA ASP A 177 -0.46 38.87 37.58
C ASP A 177 -1.17 37.52 37.35
N PRO A 178 -2.37 37.29 37.92
CA PRO A 178 -3.10 36.03 37.76
C PRO A 178 -3.45 35.69 36.30
N ARG A 179 -3.47 36.68 35.40
CA ARG A 179 -3.76 36.47 33.97
C ARG A 179 -2.61 35.82 33.23
N LEU A 180 -1.36 36.02 33.67
CA LEU A 180 -0.18 35.41 33.05
C LEU A 180 -0.29 33.88 33.01
N PRO A 181 -0.41 33.16 34.15
CA PRO A 181 -0.50 31.71 34.11
C PRO A 181 -1.76 31.22 33.38
N TRP A 182 -2.88 31.95 33.44
CA TRP A 182 -4.08 31.59 32.68
C TRP A 182 -3.86 31.68 31.16
N LEU A 183 -3.37 32.82 30.64
CA LEU A 183 -3.09 32.98 29.21
C LEU A 183 -2.02 32.01 28.71
N ALA A 184 -0.96 31.83 29.48
CA ALA A 184 0.09 30.86 29.17
C ALA A 184 -0.45 29.42 29.13
N SER A 185 -1.44 29.08 29.96
CA SER A 185 -2.08 27.77 29.90
C SER A 185 -2.87 27.53 28.61
N LEU A 186 -3.56 28.55 28.09
CA LEU A 186 -4.29 28.45 26.81
C LEU A 186 -3.31 28.18 25.66
N VAL A 187 -2.17 28.88 25.68
CA VAL A 187 -1.10 28.69 24.70
C VAL A 187 -0.48 27.30 24.80
N LEU A 188 -0.17 26.83 26.02
CA LEU A 188 0.37 25.48 26.21
C LEU A 188 -0.63 24.39 25.81
N SER A 189 -1.94 24.61 26.03
CA SER A 189 -2.97 23.67 25.56
C SER A 189 -2.92 23.50 24.05
N ARG A 190 -2.74 24.60 23.29
CA ARG A 190 -2.60 24.56 21.82
C ARG A 190 -1.36 23.85 21.31
N MET A 191 -0.33 23.78 22.13
CA MET A 191 0.90 23.05 21.83
C MET A 191 0.80 21.57 22.24
N ASP A 192 -0.40 21.08 22.58
CA ASP A 192 -0.67 19.77 23.18
C ASP A 192 0.14 19.50 24.47
N ARG A 193 0.57 20.57 25.17
CA ARG A 193 1.31 20.49 26.44
C ARG A 193 0.36 20.60 27.63
N HIS A 194 -0.65 19.74 27.64
CA HIS A 194 -1.76 19.81 28.56
C HIS A 194 -1.35 19.72 30.04
N GLU A 195 -0.35 18.92 30.43
CA GLU A 195 0.11 18.85 31.84
C GLU A 195 0.67 20.18 32.35
N GLY A 196 1.45 20.86 31.51
CA GLY A 196 1.98 22.19 31.81
C GLY A 196 0.86 23.22 31.90
N ALA A 197 -0.11 23.16 30.98
CA ALA A 197 -1.29 24.01 31.01
C ALA A 197 -2.13 23.81 32.28
N LEU A 198 -2.39 22.58 32.71
CA LEU A 198 -3.11 22.28 33.95
C LEU A 198 -2.39 22.83 35.19
N THR A 199 -1.06 22.74 35.23
CA THR A 199 -0.26 23.30 36.33
C THR A 199 -0.40 24.82 36.40
N LEU A 200 -0.37 25.49 35.25
CA LEU A 200 -0.56 26.94 35.18
C LEU A 200 -2.00 27.35 35.53
N LEU A 201 -3.02 26.61 35.12
CA LEU A 201 -4.41 26.86 35.53
C LEU A 201 -4.58 26.75 37.04
N ALA A 202 -4.00 25.73 37.68
CA ALA A 202 -4.02 25.62 39.14
C ALA A 202 -3.38 26.85 39.80
N ARG A 203 -2.25 27.34 39.27
CA ARG A 203 -1.59 28.55 39.77
C ARG A 203 -2.44 29.81 39.55
N ALA A 204 -3.09 29.95 38.41
CA ALA A 204 -3.97 31.07 38.12
C ALA A 204 -5.17 31.12 39.08
N ALA A 205 -5.72 29.95 39.42
CA ALA A 205 -6.81 29.80 40.39
C ALA A 205 -6.40 30.22 41.81
N GLU A 206 -5.14 29.95 42.21
CA GLU A 206 -4.58 30.42 43.49
C GLU A 206 -4.39 31.94 43.55
N LEU A 207 -3.95 32.55 42.44
CA LEU A 207 -3.63 33.98 42.39
C LEU A 207 -4.88 34.87 42.27
N SER A 208 -6.00 34.35 41.75
CA SER A 208 -7.25 35.10 41.62
C SER A 208 -8.45 34.36 42.21
N PRO A 209 -8.68 34.47 43.54
CA PRO A 209 -9.83 33.86 44.20
C PRO A 209 -11.18 34.28 43.59
N GLN A 210 -11.27 35.52 43.09
CA GLN A 210 -12.46 36.06 42.45
C GLN A 210 -12.78 35.38 41.12
N GLN A 211 -11.76 34.86 40.43
CA GLN A 211 -11.90 34.17 39.13
C GLN A 211 -11.62 32.67 39.23
N GLN A 212 -11.54 32.15 40.45
CA GLN A 212 -11.18 30.76 40.70
C GLN A 212 -12.14 29.80 39.99
N SER A 213 -13.45 30.08 39.98
CA SER A 213 -14.45 29.26 39.30
C SER A 213 -14.20 29.20 37.79
N THR A 214 -13.98 30.33 37.13
CA THR A 214 -13.68 30.44 35.69
C THR A 214 -12.45 29.61 35.32
N VAL A 215 -11.37 29.76 36.07
CA VAL A 215 -10.11 29.05 35.83
C VAL A 215 -10.26 27.55 36.05
N LEU A 216 -10.98 27.14 37.09
CA LEU A 216 -11.26 25.73 37.35
C LEU A 216 -12.19 25.11 36.29
N LEU A 217 -13.15 25.86 35.74
CA LEU A 217 -13.97 25.38 34.61
C LEU A 217 -13.12 25.17 33.35
N GLN A 218 -12.20 26.09 33.06
CA GLN A 218 -11.22 25.90 31.98
C GLN A 218 -10.35 24.66 32.21
N GLN A 219 -9.94 24.42 33.47
CA GLN A 219 -9.19 23.22 33.85
C GLN A 219 -10.00 21.94 33.61
N ALA A 220 -11.29 21.93 33.95
CA ALA A 220 -12.17 20.80 33.70
C ALA A 220 -12.36 20.53 32.20
N SER A 221 -12.51 21.58 31.38
CA SER A 221 -12.55 21.46 29.92
C SER A 221 -11.27 20.83 29.36
N LEU A 222 -10.10 21.28 29.82
CA LEU A 222 -8.82 20.72 29.39
C LEU A 222 -8.64 19.25 29.81
N GLN A 223 -9.11 18.87 31.01
CA GLN A 223 -9.11 17.48 31.47
C GLN A 223 -10.01 16.60 30.59
N LEU A 224 -11.15 17.13 30.12
CA LEU A 224 -12.00 16.44 29.16
C LEU A 224 -11.34 16.24 27.80
N GLU A 225 -10.58 17.21 27.31
CA GLU A 225 -9.81 17.10 26.06
C GLU A 225 -8.77 15.97 26.15
N GLN A 226 -8.15 15.77 27.32
CA GLN A 226 -7.25 14.65 27.59
C GLN A 226 -7.98 13.30 27.79
N GLY A 227 -9.31 13.29 27.81
CA GLY A 227 -10.11 12.11 28.11
C GLY A 227 -10.28 11.78 29.60
N ASP A 228 -9.70 12.58 30.52
CA ASP A 228 -9.83 12.36 31.97
C ASP A 228 -11.15 12.95 32.52
N SER A 229 -12.24 12.26 32.18
CA SER A 229 -13.59 12.65 32.58
C SER A 229 -13.79 12.60 34.11
N ALA A 230 -13.02 11.77 34.82
CA ALA A 230 -13.09 11.64 36.26
C ALA A 230 -12.45 12.83 36.98
N ALA A 231 -11.28 13.29 36.50
CA ALA A 231 -10.66 14.52 37.00
C ALA A 231 -11.52 15.74 36.70
N ALA A 232 -12.04 15.86 35.46
CA ALA A 232 -12.94 16.94 35.08
C ALA A 232 -14.16 17.03 36.01
N LEU A 233 -14.81 15.89 36.31
CA LEU A 233 -15.93 15.84 37.23
C LEU A 233 -15.56 16.30 38.65
N LYS A 234 -14.38 15.91 39.15
CA LYS A 234 -13.90 16.34 40.47
C LYS A 234 -13.64 17.84 40.50
N THR A 235 -13.11 18.40 39.41
CA THR A 235 -12.90 19.84 39.25
C THR A 235 -14.25 20.58 39.25
N CYS A 236 -15.25 20.08 38.51
CA CYS A 236 -16.63 20.59 38.56
C CYS A 236 -17.23 20.58 39.96
N GLN A 237 -17.06 19.48 40.71
CA GLN A 237 -17.52 19.41 42.11
C GLN A 237 -16.82 20.46 42.99
N THR A 238 -15.53 20.72 42.74
CA THR A 238 -14.76 21.75 43.46
C THR A 238 -15.32 23.14 43.15
N VAL A 239 -15.61 23.43 41.88
CA VAL A 239 -16.25 24.68 41.43
C VAL A 239 -17.58 24.90 42.15
N VAL A 240 -18.47 23.91 42.16
CA VAL A 240 -19.78 24.03 42.84
C VAL A 240 -19.62 24.20 44.35
N ASN A 241 -18.63 23.54 44.95
CA ASN A 241 -18.37 23.63 46.38
C ASN A 241 -17.76 24.97 46.82
N GLN A 242 -17.01 25.62 45.94
CA GLN A 242 -16.38 26.92 46.16
C GLN A 242 -17.18 28.07 45.55
N TRP A 243 -18.32 27.78 44.92
CA TRP A 243 -19.13 28.77 44.22
C TRP A 243 -19.51 29.92 45.17
N PRO A 244 -19.10 31.16 44.85
CA PRO A 244 -19.39 32.29 45.72
C PRO A 244 -20.90 32.48 45.89
N THR A 245 -21.38 32.44 47.15
CA THR A 245 -22.79 32.66 47.49
C THR A 245 -23.17 34.13 47.56
N GLU A 246 -22.18 35.02 47.66
CA GLU A 246 -22.42 36.46 47.79
C GLU A 246 -22.59 37.13 46.41
N ASP A 247 -23.77 37.72 46.18
CA ASP A 247 -24.03 39.00 45.46
C ASP A 247 -22.82 39.57 44.71
N THR A 248 -21.97 40.15 45.54
CA THR A 248 -20.92 41.12 45.27
C THR A 248 -19.66 40.53 44.64
N LEU A 249 -19.46 39.22 44.71
CA LEU A 249 -18.27 38.56 44.17
C LEU A 249 -18.37 38.29 42.67
N TRP A 250 -19.50 38.64 42.06
CA TRP A 250 -19.78 38.41 40.66
C TRP A 250 -19.88 39.74 39.90
N PRO A 251 -19.33 39.82 38.67
CA PRO A 251 -19.46 41.02 37.83
C PRO A 251 -20.92 41.39 37.51
N GLY A 252 -21.83 40.42 37.59
CA GLY A 252 -23.26 40.60 37.42
C GLY A 252 -24.02 39.27 37.40
N PRO A 253 -25.37 39.31 37.34
CA PRO A 253 -26.20 38.10 37.26
C PRO A 253 -25.93 37.28 35.99
N VAL A 254 -25.67 37.94 34.87
CA VAL A 254 -25.34 37.30 33.58
C VAL A 254 -24.09 36.42 33.72
N ALA A 255 -23.02 36.94 34.33
CA ALA A 255 -21.78 36.18 34.51
C ALA A 255 -21.99 34.87 35.31
N ARG A 256 -22.92 34.87 36.28
CA ARG A 256 -23.27 33.65 37.02
C ARG A 256 -24.01 32.64 36.17
N GLU A 257 -24.99 33.11 35.41
CA GLU A 257 -25.75 32.25 34.50
C GLU A 257 -24.87 31.67 33.40
N THR A 258 -23.94 32.46 32.86
CA THR A 258 -22.93 32.01 31.90
C THR A 258 -22.03 30.93 32.49
N GLN A 259 -21.50 31.10 33.71
CA GLN A 259 -20.68 30.04 34.33
C GLN A 259 -21.50 28.79 34.68
N ALA A 260 -22.76 28.95 35.10
CA ALA A 260 -23.66 27.82 35.35
C ALA A 260 -23.95 27.05 34.05
N SER A 261 -24.18 27.77 32.95
CA SER A 261 -24.31 27.25 31.59
C SER A 261 -23.05 26.48 31.17
N TRP A 262 -21.86 27.07 31.31
CA TRP A 262 -20.59 26.42 31.00
C TRP A 262 -20.37 25.13 31.81
N LEU A 263 -20.67 25.17 33.12
CA LEU A 263 -20.63 23.97 33.96
C LEU A 263 -21.63 22.91 33.47
N GLY A 264 -22.81 23.31 33.02
CA GLY A 264 -23.82 22.43 32.42
C GLY A 264 -23.28 21.73 31.17
N GLN A 265 -22.62 22.49 30.29
CA GLN A 265 -21.98 21.94 29.09
C GLN A 265 -20.91 20.90 29.46
N ILE A 266 -19.98 21.25 30.35
CA ILE A 266 -18.92 20.33 30.83
C ILE A 266 -19.55 19.08 31.46
N GLY A 267 -20.58 19.23 32.30
CA GLY A 267 -21.31 18.11 32.88
C GLY A 267 -21.95 17.20 31.83
N GLY A 268 -22.55 17.77 30.80
CA GLY A 268 -23.12 17.03 29.67
C GLY A 268 -22.06 16.27 28.87
N PHE A 269 -20.87 16.86 28.69
CA PHE A 269 -19.71 16.21 28.07
C PHE A 269 -19.24 15.01 28.91
N VAL A 270 -19.08 15.19 30.22
CA VAL A 270 -18.70 14.14 31.19
C VAL A 270 -19.75 13.02 31.19
N ALA A 271 -21.05 13.34 31.12
CA ALA A 271 -22.12 12.35 31.05
C ALA A 271 -22.11 11.50 29.78
N GLY A 272 -21.49 12.01 28.72
CA GLY A 272 -21.17 11.21 27.56
C GLY A 272 -20.01 10.24 27.80
N GLY A 273 -19.03 10.54 28.66
CA GLY A 273 -17.86 9.69 28.88
C GLY A 273 -18.22 8.28 29.39
N GLU A 274 -17.50 7.26 28.93
CA GLU A 274 -17.71 5.86 29.39
C GLU A 274 -17.18 5.63 30.82
N ASP A 275 -16.21 6.43 31.25
CA ASP A 275 -15.46 6.21 32.49
C ASP A 275 -16.13 6.78 33.75
N VAL A 276 -17.25 7.49 33.61
CA VAL A 276 -17.91 8.17 34.72
C VAL A 276 -19.23 7.47 35.07
N PRO A 277 -19.33 6.86 36.27
CA PRO A 277 -20.58 6.25 36.72
C PRO A 277 -21.69 7.30 36.80
N ALA A 278 -22.89 6.96 36.28
CA ALA A 278 -24.08 7.82 36.34
C ALA A 278 -24.38 8.32 37.77
N SER A 279 -24.06 7.51 38.80
CA SER A 279 -24.23 7.88 40.20
C SER A 279 -23.39 9.09 40.64
N ARG A 280 -22.19 9.29 40.08
CA ARG A 280 -21.34 10.45 40.42
C ARG A 280 -21.83 11.74 39.76
N LEU A 281 -22.37 11.64 38.55
CA LEU A 281 -23.01 12.77 37.87
C LEU A 281 -24.29 13.19 38.59
N GLU A 282 -25.09 12.21 39.02
CA GLU A 282 -26.29 12.49 39.78
C GLU A 282 -25.97 13.13 41.13
N GLU A 283 -24.85 12.75 41.77
CA GLU A 283 -24.40 13.44 42.97
C GLU A 283 -23.97 14.90 42.70
N LEU A 284 -23.27 15.18 41.59
CA LEU A 284 -22.97 16.57 41.19
C LEU A 284 -24.26 17.39 41.03
N ARG A 285 -25.26 16.84 40.33
CA ARG A 285 -26.57 17.49 40.13
C ARG A 285 -27.28 17.75 41.45
N ARG A 286 -27.25 16.80 42.40
CA ARG A 286 -27.79 17.00 43.76
C ARG A 286 -27.03 18.08 44.54
N ILE A 287 -25.71 18.19 44.39
CA ILE A 287 -24.94 19.26 45.04
C ILE A 287 -25.36 20.61 44.45
N ILE A 288 -25.48 20.72 43.12
CA ILE A 288 -25.94 21.92 42.41
C ILE A 288 -27.34 22.31 42.87
N ALA A 289 -28.31 21.40 42.83
CA ALA A 289 -29.69 21.67 43.22
C ALA A 289 -29.85 22.06 44.71
N ARG A 290 -28.93 21.62 45.59
CA ARG A 290 -28.92 22.02 47.00
C ARG A 290 -28.32 23.41 47.22
N ARG A 291 -27.33 23.80 46.41
CA ARG A 291 -26.54 25.01 46.62
C ARG A 291 -27.00 26.19 45.79
N TRP A 292 -27.56 25.94 44.61
CA TRP A 292 -28.02 26.94 43.68
C TRP A 292 -29.54 26.98 43.67
N ALA A 293 -30.11 28.13 43.33
CA ALA A 293 -31.54 28.34 43.25
C ALA A 293 -31.92 29.05 41.95
N GLY A 294 -33.18 28.90 41.54
CA GLY A 294 -33.77 29.68 40.45
C GLY A 294 -33.09 29.47 39.09
N SER A 295 -32.72 30.57 38.44
CA SER A 295 -32.23 30.59 37.06
C SER A 295 -30.88 29.89 36.87
N LEU A 296 -30.06 29.76 37.91
CA LEU A 296 -28.76 29.07 37.82
C LEU A 296 -28.91 27.55 37.61
N VAL A 297 -29.79 26.92 38.38
CA VAL A 297 -30.09 25.48 38.23
C VAL A 297 -30.72 25.23 36.85
N ALA A 298 -31.64 26.12 36.44
CA ALA A 298 -32.28 26.02 35.14
C ALA A 298 -31.28 26.15 33.97
N SER A 299 -30.31 27.07 34.08
CA SER A 299 -29.27 27.28 33.07
C SER A 299 -28.32 26.08 32.98
N TYR A 300 -27.87 25.56 34.11
CA TYR A 300 -27.07 24.33 34.17
C TYR A 300 -27.80 23.14 33.54
N GLU A 301 -29.04 22.87 33.95
CA GLU A 301 -29.80 21.70 33.48
C GLU A 301 -30.14 21.78 31.98
N ARG A 302 -30.46 22.97 31.48
CA ARG A 302 -30.70 23.20 30.05
C ARG A 302 -29.49 22.80 29.21
N GLU A 303 -28.32 23.31 29.58
CA GLU A 303 -27.08 23.07 28.85
C GLU A 303 -26.56 21.64 29.01
N PHE A 304 -26.71 21.07 30.20
CA PHE A 304 -26.41 19.67 30.46
C PHE A 304 -27.20 18.74 29.54
N GLU A 305 -28.52 18.89 29.47
CA GLU A 305 -29.36 18.04 28.61
C GLU A 305 -29.12 18.31 27.13
N ARG A 306 -28.85 19.56 26.73
CA ARG A 306 -28.50 19.93 25.34
C ARG A 306 -27.26 19.17 24.86
N VAL A 307 -26.16 19.27 25.60
CA VAL A 307 -24.89 18.61 25.24
C VAL A 307 -25.02 17.08 25.32
N ARG A 308 -25.71 16.56 26.34
CA ARG A 308 -25.94 15.12 26.51
C ARG A 308 -26.70 14.52 25.33
N LYS A 309 -27.81 15.15 24.91
CA LYS A 309 -28.61 14.71 23.76
C LYS A 309 -27.83 14.79 22.46
N SER A 310 -27.14 15.92 22.23
CA SER A 310 -26.29 16.11 21.05
C SER A 310 -25.23 15.00 20.93
N ARG A 311 -24.53 14.67 22.02
CA ARG A 311 -23.57 13.55 22.02
C ARG A 311 -24.21 12.19 21.80
N GLN A 312 -25.38 11.94 22.38
CA GLN A 312 -26.11 10.69 22.16
C GLN A 312 -26.51 10.53 20.69
N GLU A 313 -26.94 11.61 20.04
CA GLU A 313 -27.25 11.64 18.62
C GLU A 313 -25.99 11.46 17.75
N SER A 314 -24.90 12.15 18.05
CA SER A 314 -23.62 11.95 17.35
C SER A 314 -23.15 10.50 17.45
N ARG A 315 -23.27 9.86 18.62
CA ARG A 315 -22.96 8.44 18.78
C ARG A 315 -23.88 7.52 18.00
N ARG A 316 -25.19 7.82 17.96
CA ARG A 316 -26.15 7.07 17.14
C ARG A 316 -25.80 7.17 15.65
N LYS A 317 -25.46 8.37 15.17
CA LYS A 317 -25.01 8.61 13.79
C LYS A 317 -23.69 7.89 13.49
N GLN A 318 -22.73 7.91 14.43
CA GLN A 318 -21.48 7.17 14.30
C GLN A 318 -21.70 5.65 14.31
N ALA A 319 -22.59 5.14 15.17
CA ALA A 319 -22.93 3.73 15.21
C ALA A 319 -23.65 3.28 13.92
N SER A 320 -24.60 4.06 13.41
CA SER A 320 -25.30 3.74 12.16
C SER A 320 -24.38 3.78 10.95
N THR A 321 -23.48 4.76 10.86
CA THR A 321 -22.48 4.85 9.78
C THR A 321 -21.47 3.70 9.87
N TRP A 322 -21.08 3.30 11.08
CA TRP A 322 -20.22 2.13 11.29
C TRP A 322 -20.91 0.82 10.90
N GLU A 323 -22.17 0.62 11.28
CA GLU A 323 -22.96 -0.55 10.87
C GLU A 323 -23.13 -0.60 9.35
N GLN A 324 -23.40 0.54 8.71
CA GLN A 324 -23.45 0.65 7.25
C GLN A 324 -22.11 0.29 6.60
N GLN A 325 -20.99 0.83 7.10
CA GLN A 325 -19.65 0.50 6.61
C GLN A 325 -19.32 -0.99 6.79
N GLN A 326 -19.73 -1.61 7.91
CA GLN A 326 -19.56 -3.05 8.11
C GLN A 326 -20.42 -3.87 7.14
N ALA A 327 -21.65 -3.43 6.85
CA ALA A 327 -22.53 -4.10 5.89
C ALA A 327 -21.95 -4.03 4.47
N GLU A 328 -21.48 -2.86 4.04
CA GLU A 328 -20.81 -2.64 2.76
C GLU A 328 -19.55 -3.52 2.63
N ALA A 329 -18.69 -3.55 3.67
CA ALA A 329 -17.49 -4.38 3.68
C ALA A 329 -17.81 -5.89 3.61
N ARG A 330 -18.89 -6.36 4.26
CA ARG A 330 -19.34 -7.75 4.15
C ARG A 330 -19.81 -8.10 2.75
N GLN A 331 -20.54 -7.20 2.10
CA GLN A 331 -20.99 -7.38 0.73
C GLN A 331 -19.79 -7.42 -0.24
N GLU A 332 -18.83 -6.50 -0.08
CA GLU A 332 -17.60 -6.48 -0.88
C GLU A 332 -16.79 -7.78 -0.74
N ILE A 333 -16.66 -8.32 0.49
CA ILE A 333 -16.03 -9.62 0.75
C ILE A 333 -16.75 -10.75 0.01
N GLU A 334 -18.07 -10.75 0.01
CA GLU A 334 -18.86 -11.78 -0.68
C GLU A 334 -18.67 -11.70 -2.19
N ASP A 335 -18.66 -10.49 -2.76
CA ASP A 335 -18.43 -10.28 -4.18
C ASP A 335 -17.00 -10.65 -4.61
N LEU A 336 -15.99 -10.34 -3.79
CA LEU A 336 -14.61 -10.79 -3.99
C LEU A 336 -14.49 -12.31 -3.95
N ARG A 337 -15.15 -12.99 -3.00
CA ARG A 337 -15.19 -14.47 -2.95
C ARG A 337 -15.81 -15.06 -4.22
N ARG A 338 -16.92 -14.50 -4.71
CA ARG A 338 -17.55 -14.92 -5.97
C ARG A 338 -16.64 -14.67 -7.18
N ALA A 339 -15.87 -13.57 -7.19
CA ALA A 339 -14.92 -13.27 -8.25
C ALA A 339 -13.72 -14.23 -8.27
N ILE A 340 -13.17 -14.56 -7.09
CA ILE A 340 -12.10 -15.54 -6.93
C ILE A 340 -12.54 -16.91 -7.43
N GLU A 341 -13.76 -17.36 -7.07
CA GLU A 341 -14.26 -18.66 -7.50
C GLU A 341 -14.45 -18.74 -9.02
N ARG A 342 -15.04 -17.70 -9.63
CA ARG A 342 -15.12 -17.58 -11.10
C ARG A 342 -13.74 -17.63 -11.78
N SER A 343 -12.74 -16.99 -11.16
CA SER A 343 -11.35 -17.01 -11.65
C SER A 343 -10.74 -18.41 -11.52
N ARG A 344 -10.99 -19.14 -10.42
CA ARG A 344 -10.55 -20.53 -10.23
C ARG A 344 -11.16 -21.47 -11.27
N ASP A 345 -12.44 -21.32 -11.57
CA ASP A 345 -13.09 -22.14 -12.60
C ASP A 345 -12.57 -21.83 -14.00
N SER A 346 -12.33 -20.56 -14.30
CA SER A 346 -11.66 -20.14 -15.54
C SER A 346 -10.24 -20.72 -15.63
N GLU A 347 -9.49 -20.71 -14.53
CA GLU A 347 -8.15 -21.32 -14.42
C GLU A 347 -8.19 -22.83 -14.72
N LYS A 348 -9.16 -23.56 -14.14
CA LYS A 348 -9.38 -25.00 -14.41
C LYS A 348 -9.70 -25.25 -15.88
N GLN A 349 -10.58 -24.45 -16.49
CA GLN A 349 -10.92 -24.59 -17.91
C GLN A 349 -9.73 -24.32 -18.83
N LEU A 350 -8.93 -23.31 -18.54
CA LEU A 350 -7.72 -23.00 -19.32
C LEU A 350 -6.66 -24.08 -19.18
N ARG A 351 -6.51 -24.67 -17.98
CA ARG A 351 -5.63 -25.82 -17.76
C ARG A 351 -6.07 -27.02 -18.58
N LEU A 352 -7.36 -27.36 -18.58
CA LEU A 352 -7.90 -28.45 -19.41
C LEU A 352 -7.68 -28.18 -20.90
N LYS A 353 -7.88 -26.94 -21.37
CA LYS A 353 -7.57 -26.56 -22.77
C LYS A 353 -6.08 -26.73 -23.09
N LEU A 354 -5.20 -26.36 -22.18
CA LEU A 354 -3.76 -26.51 -22.35
C LEU A 354 -3.36 -27.98 -22.45
N ASP A 355 -3.90 -28.84 -21.58
CA ASP A 355 -3.63 -30.28 -21.58
C ASP A 355 -4.16 -30.94 -22.87
N ASN A 356 -5.35 -30.54 -23.35
CA ASN A 356 -5.92 -31.00 -24.61
C ASN A 356 -5.12 -30.55 -25.85
N LEU A 357 -4.45 -29.39 -25.79
CA LEU A 357 -3.58 -28.92 -26.89
C LEU A 357 -2.23 -29.64 -26.92
N LYS A 358 -1.68 -29.96 -25.74
CA LYS A 358 -0.37 -30.64 -25.61
C LYS A 358 -0.42 -32.09 -26.07
N SER A 359 -1.37 -32.87 -25.58
CA SER A 359 -1.44 -34.33 -25.81
C SER A 359 -1.28 -34.76 -27.27
N PRO A 360 -2.07 -34.27 -28.25
CA PRO A 360 -1.95 -34.73 -29.63
C PRO A 360 -0.67 -34.27 -30.33
N GLN A 361 -0.11 -33.13 -29.92
CA GLN A 361 1.09 -32.57 -30.55
C GLN A 361 2.37 -33.19 -29.97
N GLU A 362 2.38 -33.52 -28.67
CA GLU A 362 3.44 -34.30 -28.03
C GLU A 362 3.52 -35.70 -28.64
N GLU A 363 2.38 -36.38 -28.85
CA GLU A 363 2.34 -37.69 -29.53
C GLU A 363 2.91 -37.63 -30.97
N GLN A 364 2.57 -36.58 -31.72
CA GLN A 364 3.12 -36.37 -33.07
C GLN A 364 4.63 -36.12 -33.04
N LEU A 365 5.10 -35.34 -32.08
CA LEU A 365 6.52 -35.02 -31.93
C LEU A 365 7.33 -36.27 -31.52
N ASP A 366 6.81 -37.08 -30.60
CA ASP A 366 7.42 -38.33 -30.16
C ASP A 366 7.50 -39.35 -31.29
N SER A 367 6.43 -39.50 -32.07
CA SER A 367 6.40 -40.34 -33.28
C SER A 367 7.44 -39.90 -34.30
N LEU A 368 7.55 -38.58 -34.54
CA LEU A 368 8.53 -38.02 -35.46
C LEU A 368 9.97 -38.19 -34.95
N MET A 369 10.19 -38.03 -33.64
CA MET A 369 11.48 -38.23 -33.00
C MET A 369 11.96 -39.68 -33.09
N GLU A 370 11.07 -40.65 -32.86
CA GLU A 370 11.38 -42.07 -33.01
C GLU A 370 11.68 -42.41 -34.48
N SER A 371 10.92 -41.85 -35.44
CA SER A 371 11.21 -41.98 -36.87
C SER A 371 12.59 -41.41 -37.24
N LEU A 372 12.93 -40.21 -36.76
CA LEU A 372 14.24 -39.59 -36.98
C LEU A 372 15.38 -40.42 -36.38
N LYS A 373 15.18 -41.00 -35.19
CA LYS A 373 16.14 -41.87 -34.53
C LYS A 373 16.42 -43.12 -35.37
N GLN A 374 15.38 -43.79 -35.85
CA GLN A 374 15.50 -44.95 -36.74
C GLN A 374 16.22 -44.60 -38.05
N LYS A 375 15.90 -43.45 -38.66
CA LYS A 375 16.58 -42.98 -39.88
C LYS A 375 18.05 -42.62 -39.65
N SER A 376 18.39 -42.02 -38.51
CA SER A 376 19.78 -41.74 -38.12
C SER A 376 20.60 -43.02 -37.92
N GLN A 377 20.00 -44.05 -37.32
CA GLN A 377 20.62 -45.36 -37.20
C GLN A 377 20.86 -46.00 -38.58
N LYS A 378 19.85 -45.95 -39.48
CA LYS A 378 19.99 -46.40 -40.87
C LYS A 378 21.11 -45.66 -41.61
N LEU A 379 21.17 -44.33 -41.45
CA LEU A 379 22.22 -43.50 -42.04
C LEU A 379 23.62 -43.96 -41.58
N THR A 380 23.78 -44.20 -40.28
CA THR A 380 25.04 -44.67 -39.70
C THR A 380 25.44 -46.04 -40.26
N ALA A 381 24.47 -46.95 -40.42
CA ALA A 381 24.69 -48.25 -41.04
C ALA A 381 25.15 -48.12 -42.51
N ILE A 382 24.49 -47.28 -43.31
CA ILE A 382 24.85 -47.03 -44.72
C ILE A 382 26.24 -46.40 -44.83
N GLN A 383 26.57 -45.42 -43.99
CA GLN A 383 27.90 -44.81 -43.94
C GLN A 383 28.99 -45.85 -43.66
N SER A 384 28.74 -46.74 -42.69
CA SER A 384 29.68 -47.82 -42.37
C SER A 384 29.89 -48.78 -43.57
N ARG A 385 28.83 -49.09 -44.31
CA ARG A 385 28.88 -49.93 -45.52
C ARG A 385 29.65 -49.24 -46.64
N ALA A 386 29.38 -47.96 -46.91
CA ALA A 386 30.09 -47.17 -47.91
C ALA A 386 31.59 -47.08 -47.62
N ARG A 387 31.98 -46.86 -46.35
CA ARG A 387 33.40 -46.88 -45.92
C ARG A 387 34.07 -48.23 -46.17
N ARG A 388 33.39 -49.34 -45.89
CA ARG A 388 33.90 -50.70 -46.18
C ARG A 388 34.09 -50.93 -47.68
N LEU A 389 33.13 -50.52 -48.52
CA LEU A 389 33.23 -50.64 -49.98
C LEU A 389 34.35 -49.75 -50.56
N ALA A 390 34.48 -48.52 -50.09
CA ALA A 390 35.58 -47.62 -50.45
C ALA A 390 36.94 -48.21 -50.07
N GLY A 391 37.06 -48.80 -48.87
CA GLY A 391 38.27 -49.50 -48.43
C GLY A 391 38.62 -50.70 -49.34
N ARG A 392 37.63 -51.51 -49.76
CA ARG A 392 37.82 -52.60 -50.73
C ARG A 392 38.32 -52.09 -52.09
N LEU A 393 37.78 -50.97 -52.59
CA LEU A 393 38.25 -50.34 -53.82
C LEU A 393 39.71 -49.84 -53.69
N GLN A 394 40.09 -49.28 -52.55
CA GLN A 394 41.46 -48.82 -52.31
C GLN A 394 42.44 -49.99 -52.23
N GLN A 395 42.07 -51.10 -51.57
CA GLN A 395 42.89 -52.31 -51.50
C GLN A 395 43.09 -52.95 -52.88
N THR A 396 42.05 -53.01 -53.72
CA THR A 396 42.18 -53.51 -55.10
C THR A 396 43.06 -52.62 -55.97
N ALA A 397 43.07 -51.30 -55.74
CA ALA A 397 43.97 -50.36 -56.40
C ALA A 397 45.44 -50.50 -55.93
N GLN A 398 45.70 -50.63 -54.63
CA GLN A 398 47.05 -50.78 -54.07
C GLN A 398 47.71 -52.13 -54.42
N LYS A 399 46.92 -53.19 -54.59
CA LYS A 399 47.42 -54.50 -55.06
C LYS A 399 47.93 -54.45 -56.50
N LYS A 400 47.59 -53.40 -57.27
CA LYS A 400 48.08 -53.16 -58.65
C LYS A 400 49.46 -52.47 -58.69
N THR A 401 49.80 -51.67 -57.68
CA THR A 401 51.08 -50.92 -57.62
C THR A 401 52.23 -51.71 -56.97
N THR A 402 51.92 -52.63 -56.05
CA THR A 402 52.90 -53.50 -55.38
C THR A 402 53.38 -54.68 -56.24
N ALA A 403 52.63 -55.06 -57.29
CA ALA A 403 53.04 -56.12 -58.23
C ALA A 403 54.08 -55.66 -59.29
N GLY A 404 54.42 -54.37 -59.34
CA GLY A 404 55.35 -53.80 -60.33
C GLY A 404 56.70 -53.34 -59.78
N LYS A 405 56.92 -53.40 -58.45
CA LYS A 405 58.09 -52.80 -57.81
C LYS A 405 58.67 -53.73 -56.74
N GLY A 406 59.33 -54.79 -57.20
CA GLY A 406 59.95 -55.76 -56.31
C GLY A 406 60.70 -56.85 -57.07
N ASN A 407 61.74 -56.50 -57.83
CA ASN A 407 62.99 -57.27 -57.86
C ASN A 407 64.10 -56.51 -58.62
N SER A 408 64.79 -55.60 -57.94
CA SER A 408 66.09 -55.08 -58.39
C SER A 408 67.06 -55.11 -57.20
N GLY A 409 67.63 -56.28 -56.93
CA GLY A 409 68.64 -56.43 -55.89
C GLY A 409 68.67 -57.83 -55.31
N GLY A 410 69.38 -58.73 -55.98
CA GLY A 410 69.55 -60.11 -55.51
C GLY A 410 70.41 -60.95 -56.46
N LYS A 411 71.71 -60.67 -56.46
CA LYS A 411 72.77 -61.44 -57.12
C LYS A 411 72.91 -62.80 -56.39
N GLY A 412 72.84 -63.94 -57.09
CA GLY A 412 73.22 -65.23 -56.51
C GLY A 412 72.76 -66.45 -57.30
N ASN A 413 73.71 -67.06 -58.00
CA ASN A 413 73.73 -68.39 -58.64
C ASN A 413 72.63 -69.41 -58.24
N SER A 414 72.00 -70.02 -59.24
CA SER A 414 72.28 -71.42 -59.62
C SER A 414 71.47 -71.87 -60.84
N ARG A 415 72.20 -72.42 -61.81
CA ARG A 415 71.78 -73.23 -62.96
C ARG A 415 70.59 -74.16 -62.66
N GLY A 416 69.55 -74.08 -63.49
CA GLY A 416 68.46 -75.06 -63.55
C GLY A 416 67.76 -74.98 -64.91
N LYS A 417 68.05 -75.96 -65.76
CA LYS A 417 67.71 -76.07 -67.19
C LYS A 417 66.24 -76.52 -67.34
N GLY A 418 65.53 -75.93 -68.31
CA GLY A 418 64.57 -76.66 -69.16
C GLY A 418 63.08 -76.55 -68.83
N GLY A 419 62.30 -76.07 -69.81
CA GLY A 419 60.98 -76.64 -70.10
C GLY A 419 59.79 -75.68 -70.05
N SER A 420 59.04 -75.65 -71.16
CA SER A 420 57.63 -75.23 -71.28
C SER A 420 57.32 -73.72 -71.40
N ARG A 421 57.68 -73.18 -72.56
CA ARG A 421 57.04 -72.00 -73.15
C ARG A 421 55.67 -72.40 -73.71
N GLY A 422 54.64 -71.62 -73.36
CA GLY A 422 53.41 -71.49 -74.16
C GLY A 422 52.17 -72.17 -73.56
N LYS A 423 51.51 -71.49 -72.61
CA LYS A 423 50.04 -71.57 -72.30
C LYS A 423 49.57 -70.63 -71.16
N GLY A 424 50.30 -69.58 -70.81
CA GLY A 424 49.99 -68.70 -69.66
C GLY A 424 49.25 -67.38 -69.95
N ASN A 425 49.11 -66.97 -71.21
CA ASN A 425 48.53 -65.66 -71.56
C ASN A 425 46.99 -65.62 -71.45
N SER A 426 46.28 -66.75 -71.58
CA SER A 426 44.82 -66.79 -71.44
C SER A 426 44.38 -66.70 -69.97
N ALA A 427 45.11 -67.32 -69.04
CA ALA A 427 44.83 -67.29 -67.61
C ALA A 427 45.06 -65.89 -67.00
N ARG A 428 46.13 -65.18 -67.40
CA ARG A 428 46.37 -63.79 -66.96
C ARG A 428 45.32 -62.82 -67.49
N LYS A 429 44.84 -63.00 -68.73
CA LYS A 429 43.80 -62.14 -69.33
C LYS A 429 42.42 -62.38 -68.70
N ARG A 430 42.08 -63.64 -68.38
CA ARG A 430 40.86 -63.98 -67.61
C ARG A 430 40.89 -63.43 -66.18
N ALA A 431 42.03 -63.51 -65.49
CA ALA A 431 42.18 -62.96 -64.15
C ALA A 431 42.16 -61.42 -64.11
N ALA A 432 42.63 -60.75 -65.17
CA ALA A 432 42.52 -59.30 -65.30
C ALA A 432 41.06 -58.87 -65.52
N ASN A 433 40.35 -59.50 -66.46
CA ASN A 433 38.93 -59.21 -66.72
C ASN A 433 38.04 -59.50 -65.50
N GLN A 434 38.34 -60.55 -64.72
CA GLN A 434 37.61 -60.86 -63.49
C GLN A 434 37.83 -59.81 -62.40
N LYS A 435 39.04 -59.24 -62.29
CA LYS A 435 39.33 -58.14 -61.36
C LYS A 435 38.67 -56.83 -61.79
N ASP A 436 38.66 -56.54 -63.08
CA ASP A 436 38.00 -55.36 -63.62
C ASP A 436 36.47 -55.46 -63.43
N SER A 437 35.88 -56.64 -63.66
CA SER A 437 34.46 -56.91 -63.36
C SER A 437 34.14 -56.81 -61.87
N GLN A 438 34.99 -57.34 -60.98
CA GLN A 438 34.82 -57.16 -59.53
C GLN A 438 34.93 -55.69 -59.11
N ARG A 439 35.84 -54.93 -59.72
CA ARG A 439 35.99 -53.51 -59.45
C ARG A 439 34.76 -52.73 -59.90
N GLU A 440 34.22 -53.05 -61.07
CA GLU A 440 33.00 -52.44 -61.60
C GLU A 440 31.78 -52.78 -60.72
N GLN A 441 31.64 -54.02 -60.27
CA GLN A 441 30.60 -54.41 -59.31
C GLN A 441 30.70 -53.63 -57.99
N VAL A 442 31.91 -53.50 -57.41
CA VAL A 442 32.09 -52.73 -56.17
C VAL A 442 31.85 -51.24 -56.40
N GLN A 443 32.17 -50.70 -57.60
CA GLN A 443 31.84 -49.32 -57.97
C GLN A 443 30.33 -49.10 -58.11
N GLN A 444 29.60 -50.03 -58.72
CA GLN A 444 28.14 -49.97 -58.83
C GLN A 444 27.47 -50.08 -57.46
N GLU A 445 27.92 -51.01 -56.61
CA GLU A 445 27.44 -51.12 -55.24
C GLU A 445 27.74 -49.86 -54.43
N LEU A 446 28.95 -49.30 -54.55
CA LEU A 446 29.31 -48.06 -53.86
C LEU A 446 28.42 -46.91 -54.31
N LYS A 447 28.21 -46.76 -55.63
CA LYS A 447 27.32 -45.73 -56.19
C LYS A 447 25.90 -45.87 -55.62
N LYS A 448 25.34 -47.08 -55.64
CA LYS A 448 24.03 -47.36 -55.06
C LYS A 448 23.97 -46.99 -53.57
N THR A 449 24.98 -47.36 -52.78
CA THR A 449 25.01 -47.01 -51.35
C THR A 449 25.19 -45.50 -51.09
N LEU A 450 25.83 -44.77 -51.99
CA LEU A 450 25.97 -43.30 -51.89
C LEU A 450 24.67 -42.59 -52.27
N ASP A 451 23.92 -43.11 -53.23
CA ASP A 451 22.59 -42.60 -53.57
C ASP A 451 21.61 -42.89 -52.41
N GLU A 452 21.60 -44.11 -51.87
CA GLU A 452 20.85 -44.46 -50.64
C GLU A 452 21.23 -43.56 -49.45
N LEU A 453 22.52 -43.21 -49.31
CA LEU A 453 23.00 -42.30 -48.27
C LEU A 453 22.38 -40.90 -48.44
N ARG A 454 22.40 -40.36 -49.66
CA ARG A 454 21.86 -39.02 -49.96
C ARG A 454 20.37 -38.95 -49.70
N ASP A 455 19.63 -39.98 -50.08
CA ASP A 455 18.19 -40.07 -49.84
C ASP A 455 17.88 -40.07 -48.34
N VAL A 456 18.57 -40.90 -47.55
CA VAL A 456 18.38 -40.91 -46.08
C VAL A 456 18.84 -39.61 -45.43
N GLN A 457 19.91 -38.97 -45.90
CA GLN A 457 20.33 -37.64 -45.42
C GLN A 457 19.26 -36.58 -45.67
N LYS A 458 18.67 -36.58 -46.87
CA LYS A 458 17.56 -35.68 -47.21
C LYS A 458 16.35 -35.95 -46.32
N GLU A 459 15.97 -37.20 -46.14
CA GLU A 459 14.86 -37.57 -45.26
C GLU A 459 15.07 -37.16 -43.78
N VAL A 460 16.31 -37.23 -43.27
CA VAL A 460 16.64 -36.76 -41.92
C VAL A 460 16.59 -35.23 -41.85
N ALA A 461 17.05 -34.54 -42.88
CA ALA A 461 16.95 -33.08 -42.96
C ALA A 461 15.49 -32.60 -43.01
N ASP A 462 14.68 -33.21 -43.87
CA ASP A 462 13.23 -32.94 -44.00
C ASP A 462 12.47 -33.29 -42.70
N GLY A 463 12.87 -34.37 -42.01
CA GLY A 463 12.31 -34.69 -40.70
C GLY A 463 12.66 -33.64 -39.62
N ARG A 464 13.88 -33.08 -39.65
CA ARG A 464 14.28 -32.00 -38.73
C ARG A 464 13.55 -30.69 -39.01
N THR A 465 13.28 -30.34 -40.28
CA THR A 465 12.48 -29.16 -40.61
C THR A 465 11.04 -29.34 -40.16
N ARG A 466 10.42 -30.50 -40.44
CA ARG A 466 9.08 -30.83 -39.95
C ARG A 466 8.99 -30.79 -38.41
N ARG A 467 10.02 -31.26 -37.71
CA ARG A 467 10.09 -31.12 -36.24
C ARG A 467 10.00 -29.67 -35.81
N LYS A 468 10.82 -28.79 -36.38
CA LYS A 468 10.83 -27.35 -36.05
C LYS A 468 9.50 -26.69 -36.40
N GLU A 469 8.89 -27.06 -37.51
CA GLU A 469 7.57 -26.57 -37.92
C GLU A 469 6.47 -27.00 -36.93
N LEU A 470 6.48 -28.26 -36.48
CA LEU A 470 5.55 -28.74 -35.44
C LEU A 470 5.80 -28.06 -34.10
N GLU A 471 7.05 -27.90 -33.66
CA GLU A 471 7.41 -27.17 -32.44
C GLU A 471 6.94 -25.70 -32.49
N ALA A 472 7.13 -25.03 -33.63
CA ALA A 472 6.67 -23.66 -33.83
C ALA A 472 5.13 -23.56 -33.86
N SER A 473 4.45 -24.50 -34.52
CA SER A 473 2.99 -24.59 -34.54
C SER A 473 2.43 -24.84 -33.13
N HIS A 474 3.08 -25.70 -32.35
CA HIS A 474 2.73 -25.99 -30.96
C HIS A 474 2.90 -24.77 -30.06
N ALA A 475 4.05 -24.09 -30.16
CA ALA A 475 4.28 -22.85 -29.45
C ALA A 475 3.23 -21.79 -29.79
N LYS A 476 2.88 -21.64 -31.07
CA LYS A 476 1.87 -20.69 -31.53
C LYS A 476 0.46 -21.02 -30.99
N ALA A 477 0.12 -22.29 -30.86
CA ALA A 477 -1.18 -22.72 -30.30
C ALA A 477 -1.25 -22.55 -28.77
N ILE A 478 -0.15 -22.84 -28.06
CA ILE A 478 -0.10 -22.79 -26.59
C ILE A 478 0.02 -21.38 -26.04
N LEU A 479 0.82 -20.53 -26.68
CA LEU A 479 1.16 -19.21 -26.14
C LEU A 479 -0.06 -18.37 -25.71
N PRO A 480 -1.13 -18.22 -26.52
CA PRO A 480 -2.28 -17.40 -26.11
C PRO A 480 -3.03 -18.00 -24.91
N VAL A 481 -3.16 -19.32 -24.82
CA VAL A 481 -3.81 -19.99 -23.68
C VAL A 481 -2.99 -19.81 -22.41
N LYS A 482 -1.65 -19.89 -22.52
CA LYS A 482 -0.73 -19.66 -21.39
C LYS A 482 -0.74 -18.20 -20.92
N GLN A 483 -0.81 -17.24 -21.84
CA GLN A 483 -0.94 -15.81 -21.53
C GLN A 483 -2.25 -15.53 -20.79
N GLU A 484 -3.38 -16.05 -21.29
CA GLU A 484 -4.67 -15.87 -20.63
C GLU A 484 -4.72 -16.55 -19.26
N TRP A 485 -4.13 -17.75 -19.13
CA TRP A 485 -4.01 -18.43 -17.83
C TRP A 485 -3.21 -17.60 -16.83
N ASN A 486 -2.07 -17.04 -17.24
CA ASN A 486 -1.28 -16.16 -16.39
C ASN A 486 -2.06 -14.90 -15.99
N ARG A 487 -2.82 -14.29 -16.92
CA ARG A 487 -3.67 -13.13 -16.64
C ARG A 487 -4.73 -13.43 -15.58
N VAL A 488 -5.48 -14.53 -15.76
CA VAL A 488 -6.50 -14.98 -14.80
C VAL A 488 -5.87 -15.27 -13.43
N ARG A 489 -4.70 -15.91 -13.41
CA ARG A 489 -3.98 -16.23 -12.16
C ARG A 489 -3.54 -14.96 -11.42
N LEU A 490 -2.98 -13.98 -12.11
CA LEU A 490 -2.58 -12.70 -11.50
C LEU A 490 -3.79 -11.91 -11.00
N SER A 491 -4.88 -11.87 -11.77
CA SER A 491 -6.14 -11.26 -11.34
C SER A 491 -6.69 -11.90 -10.08
N ARG A 492 -6.64 -13.24 -9.96
CA ARG A 492 -7.04 -13.97 -8.75
C ARG A 492 -6.17 -13.59 -7.54
N GLN A 493 -4.84 -13.55 -7.72
CA GLN A 493 -3.94 -13.16 -6.63
C GLN A 493 -4.20 -11.74 -6.13
N SER A 494 -4.52 -10.81 -7.03
CA SER A 494 -4.94 -9.45 -6.64
C SER A 494 -6.23 -9.48 -5.81
N GLN A 495 -7.24 -10.22 -6.27
CA GLN A 495 -8.52 -10.35 -5.56
C GLN A 495 -8.36 -11.04 -4.19
N GLU A 496 -7.46 -12.01 -4.06
CA GLU A 496 -7.16 -12.67 -2.79
C GLU A 496 -6.53 -11.67 -1.78
N LYS A 497 -5.64 -10.79 -2.23
CA LYS A 497 -5.11 -9.70 -1.39
C LYS A 497 -6.18 -8.69 -0.99
N ASP A 498 -7.05 -8.32 -1.93
CA ASP A 498 -8.18 -7.42 -1.64
C ASP A 498 -9.12 -8.02 -0.58
N LEU A 499 -9.36 -9.33 -0.67
CA LEU A 499 -10.17 -10.07 0.29
C LEU A 499 -9.52 -10.09 1.69
N GLU A 500 -8.20 -10.26 1.78
CA GLU A 500 -7.46 -10.18 3.04
C GLU A 500 -7.57 -8.79 3.68
N LEU A 501 -7.43 -7.72 2.89
CA LEU A 501 -7.56 -6.34 3.36
C LEU A 501 -8.98 -6.02 3.82
N ALA A 502 -10.00 -6.44 3.07
CA ALA A 502 -11.40 -6.25 3.45
C ALA A 502 -11.73 -7.00 4.75
N GLN A 503 -11.15 -8.19 4.97
CA GLN A 503 -11.28 -8.92 6.23
C GLN A 503 -10.61 -8.18 7.39
N GLU A 504 -9.45 -7.55 7.17
CA GLU A 504 -8.78 -6.74 8.19
C GLU A 504 -9.71 -5.63 8.72
N VAL A 505 -10.44 -4.94 7.82
CA VAL A 505 -11.41 -3.89 8.19
C VAL A 505 -12.50 -4.44 9.12
N LEU A 506 -13.04 -5.63 8.85
CA LEU A 506 -14.05 -6.25 9.71
C LEU A 506 -13.52 -6.72 11.07
N THR A 507 -12.22 -7.01 11.17
CA THR A 507 -11.60 -7.44 12.44
C THR A 507 -11.20 -6.28 13.35
N ARG A 508 -11.25 -5.03 12.88
CA ARG A 508 -10.90 -3.87 13.69
C ARG A 508 -11.94 -3.61 14.78
N PRO A 509 -11.51 -3.33 16.02
CA PRO A 509 -12.44 -2.97 17.08
C PRO A 509 -13.18 -1.68 16.73
N ALA A 510 -14.47 -1.64 17.05
CA ALA A 510 -15.31 -0.47 16.87
C ALA A 510 -14.66 0.74 17.57
N GLY A 511 -14.54 1.86 16.85
CA GLY A 511 -13.85 3.07 17.35
C GLY A 511 -12.38 3.19 16.95
N SER A 512 -11.81 2.21 16.24
CA SER A 512 -10.51 2.40 15.59
C SER A 512 -10.64 3.47 14.49
N PRO A 513 -9.69 4.42 14.36
CA PRO A 513 -9.73 5.39 13.28
C PRO A 513 -9.76 4.67 11.92
N PRO A 514 -10.49 5.21 10.92
CA PRO A 514 -10.58 4.60 9.61
C PRO A 514 -9.19 4.40 9.00
N VAL A 515 -9.01 3.35 8.19
CA VAL A 515 -7.78 3.16 7.42
C VAL A 515 -7.56 4.44 6.60
N PRO A 516 -6.41 5.13 6.75
CA PRO A 516 -6.18 6.37 6.00
C PRO A 516 -6.31 6.12 4.50
N ASP A 517 -7.02 7.01 3.78
CA ASP A 517 -7.20 6.93 2.32
C ASP A 517 -5.89 6.81 1.53
N ARG A 518 -4.75 7.20 2.12
CA ARG A 518 -3.40 6.99 1.57
C ARG A 518 -3.06 5.52 1.30
N PHE A 519 -3.70 4.56 1.96
CA PHE A 519 -3.55 3.14 1.63
C PHE A 519 -4.20 2.77 0.28
N ARG A 520 -5.30 3.43 -0.11
CA ARG A 520 -5.87 3.30 -1.47
C ARG A 520 -4.95 3.91 -2.52
N GLN A 521 -4.18 4.94 -2.18
CA GLN A 521 -3.18 5.57 -3.07
C GLN A 521 -1.92 4.69 -3.24
N TRP A 522 -1.50 3.97 -2.20
CA TRP A 522 -0.39 3.00 -2.30
C TRP A 522 -0.69 1.85 -3.27
N ARG A 523 -1.96 1.44 -3.36
CA ARG A 523 -2.44 0.43 -4.32
C ARG A 523 -2.28 0.88 -5.78
N THR A 524 -2.56 2.16 -6.07
CA THR A 524 -2.42 2.72 -7.42
C THR A 524 -0.95 2.78 -7.85
N VAL A 525 -0.04 3.03 -6.90
CA VAL A 525 1.42 3.04 -7.15
C VAL A 525 1.96 1.63 -7.42
N LEU A 526 1.57 0.64 -6.60
CA LEU A 526 2.02 -0.75 -6.80
C LEU A 526 1.49 -1.40 -8.09
N GLU A 527 0.27 -1.05 -8.52
CA GLU A 527 -0.27 -1.52 -9.80
C GLU A 527 0.46 -0.87 -10.99
N LEU A 528 0.85 0.40 -10.89
CA LEU A 528 1.66 1.10 -11.91
C LEU A 528 3.08 0.53 -12.02
N ASP A 529 3.75 0.28 -10.89
CA ASP A 529 5.10 -0.29 -10.87
C ASP A 529 5.11 -1.73 -11.41
N LEU A 530 4.11 -2.55 -11.06
CA LEU A 530 4.00 -3.92 -11.57
C LEU A 530 3.72 -3.96 -13.08
N LEU A 531 2.92 -3.01 -13.59
CA LEU A 531 2.67 -2.86 -15.03
C LEU A 531 3.91 -2.36 -15.78
N GLN A 532 4.70 -1.46 -15.17
CA GLN A 532 5.99 -1.02 -15.72
C GLN A 532 7.00 -2.17 -15.79
N ASP A 533 7.15 -2.95 -14.71
CA ASP A 533 8.06 -4.10 -14.68
C ASP A 533 7.68 -5.17 -15.71
N LEU A 534 6.39 -5.47 -15.86
CA LEU A 534 5.89 -6.39 -16.88
C LEU A 534 6.12 -5.86 -18.30
N GLN A 535 6.00 -4.54 -18.51
CA GLN A 535 6.26 -3.91 -19.79
C GLN A 535 7.75 -3.95 -20.16
N SER A 536 8.66 -3.68 -19.21
CA SER A 536 10.11 -3.84 -19.43
C SER A 536 10.48 -5.30 -19.72
N HIS A 537 9.87 -6.25 -19.01
CA HIS A 537 10.17 -7.66 -19.20
C HIS A 537 9.63 -8.24 -20.53
N TRP A 538 8.69 -7.54 -21.19
CA TRP A 538 8.18 -7.88 -22.52
C TRP A 538 8.91 -7.17 -23.66
N GLN A 539 9.68 -6.11 -23.35
CA GLN A 539 10.48 -5.38 -24.33
C GLN A 539 11.91 -5.90 -24.46
N GLU A 540 12.39 -6.67 -23.47
CA GLU A 540 13.59 -7.53 -23.54
C GLU A 540 13.27 -8.89 -24.17
#